data_AF-A0A2E4Y527-F1
#
_entry.id   AF-A0A2E4Y527-F1
#
_cell.length_a   1.000
_cell.length_b   1.000
_cell.length_c   1.000
_cell.angle_alpha   90.00
_cell.angle_beta   90.00
_cell.angle_gamma   90.00
#
_symmetry.space_group_name_H-M   'P 1'
#
loop_
_entity.id
_entity.type
_entity.pdbx_description
1 polymer ?
#
loop_
_entity_poly.entity_id
_entity_poly.type
_entity_poly.pdbx_seq_one_letter_code
_entity_poly.pdbx_strand_id
1 'polypeptide(L)'
;MPREERPIIQIYGTASKKLLMNRQLSPQDLNANLMSFLQSLNLPIASSCQGDGICRLCIVNENVISCKTLVKELPTDKKGKRKVTIGYL
;
A
#
# COMPACT_ATOMS: atom_id res chain seq x y z
N MET A 1 -11.84 -4.92 -27.74
CA MET A 1 -11.31 -3.92 -26.77
C MET A 1 -11.22 -4.60 -25.42
N PRO A 2 -10.02 -4.98 -24.94
CA PRO A 2 -9.90 -5.65 -23.65
C PRO A 2 -10.34 -4.69 -22.55
N ARG A 3 -11.20 -5.17 -21.66
CA ARG A 3 -11.69 -4.42 -20.51
C ARG A 3 -10.49 -4.06 -19.64
N GLU A 4 -10.18 -2.78 -19.56
CA GLU A 4 -9.12 -2.25 -18.73
C GLU A 4 -9.56 -2.37 -17.27
N GLU A 5 -9.36 -3.55 -16.68
CA GLU A 5 -9.59 -3.80 -15.26
C GLU A 5 -8.55 -3.01 -14.47
N ARG A 6 -8.85 -1.73 -14.21
CA ARG A 6 -8.01 -0.86 -13.39
C ARG A 6 -7.96 -1.43 -11.97
N PRO A 7 -6.80 -1.89 -11.49
CA PRO A 7 -6.71 -2.43 -10.14
C PRO A 7 -7.07 -1.34 -9.13
N ILE A 8 -7.80 -1.69 -8.08
CA ILE A 8 -8.21 -0.75 -7.03
C ILE A 8 -7.41 -1.08 -5.78
N ILE A 9 -6.76 -0.10 -5.17
CA ILE A 9 -6.13 -0.23 -3.87
C ILE A 9 -7.09 0.25 -2.78
N GLN A 10 -7.25 -0.55 -1.74
CA GLN A 10 -8.03 -0.25 -0.55
C GLN A 10 -7.10 -0.25 0.64
N ILE A 11 -6.99 0.90 1.29
CA ILE A 11 -6.11 1.14 2.41
C ILE A 11 -6.97 1.13 3.68
N TYR A 12 -6.62 0.25 4.60
CA TYR A 12 -7.28 0.04 5.88
C TYR A 12 -6.34 0.46 7.00
N GLY A 13 -6.85 1.06 8.07
CA GLY A 13 -6.03 1.32 9.26
C GLY A 13 -6.05 0.11 10.21
N THR A 14 -4.91 -0.35 10.71
CA THR A 14 -4.85 -1.48 11.66
C THR A 14 -5.55 -1.14 12.97
N ALA A 15 -5.36 0.09 13.48
CA ALA A 15 -5.99 0.57 14.71
C ALA A 15 -7.52 0.74 14.58
N SER A 16 -8.00 1.16 13.40
CA SER A 16 -9.42 1.49 13.19
C SER A 16 -10.22 0.35 12.53
N LYS A 17 -9.54 -0.66 11.95
CA LYS A 17 -10.11 -1.68 11.03
C LYS A 17 -11.04 -1.10 9.95
N LYS A 18 -10.93 0.20 9.69
CA LYS A 18 -11.81 0.98 8.81
C LYS A 18 -11.08 1.27 7.52
N LEU A 19 -11.82 1.31 6.42
CA LEU A 19 -11.29 1.76 5.14
C LEU A 19 -10.96 3.24 5.26
N LEU A 20 -9.67 3.56 5.23
CA LEU A 20 -9.17 4.94 5.26
C LEU A 20 -9.33 5.57 3.89
N MET A 21 -8.97 4.83 2.84
CA MET A 21 -8.93 5.36 1.49
C MET A 21 -9.09 4.23 0.48
N ASN A 22 -9.73 4.50 -0.66
CA ASN A 22 -9.63 3.64 -1.83
C ASN A 22 -9.29 4.49 -3.06
N ARG A 23 -8.47 3.94 -3.95
CA ARG A 23 -8.04 4.62 -5.18
C ARG A 23 -7.88 3.62 -6.31
N GLN A 24 -8.17 4.06 -7.53
CA GLN A 24 -7.78 3.32 -8.72
C GLN A 24 -6.28 3.49 -8.93
N LEU A 25 -5.60 2.37 -9.15
CA LEU A 25 -4.19 2.33 -9.51
C LEU A 25 -4.04 2.46 -11.02
N SER A 26 -3.17 3.36 -11.44
CA SER A 26 -2.66 3.43 -12.80
C SER A 26 -1.48 2.47 -12.96
N PRO A 27 -1.14 2.06 -14.20
CA PRO A 27 0.01 1.19 -14.45
C PRO A 27 1.35 1.78 -13.94
N GLN A 28 1.44 3.11 -13.86
CA GLN A 28 2.60 3.79 -13.27
C GLN A 28 2.71 3.57 -11.76
N ASP A 29 1.58 3.56 -11.04
CA ASP A 29 1.55 3.32 -9.59
C ASP A 29 2.00 1.90 -9.23
N LEU A 30 1.81 0.93 -10.13
CA LEU A 30 2.21 -0.46 -9.91
C LEU A 30 3.73 -0.61 -9.71
N ASN A 31 4.50 0.24 -10.38
CA ASN A 31 5.96 0.28 -10.28
C ASN A 31 6.47 1.21 -9.19
N ALA A 32 5.59 1.96 -8.53
CA ALA A 32 5.96 2.77 -7.39
C ALA A 32 6.16 1.91 -6.13
N ASN A 33 7.02 2.41 -5.25
CA ASN A 33 7.20 1.86 -3.92
C ASN A 33 5.96 2.17 -3.08
N LEU A 34 5.45 1.18 -2.32
CA LEU A 34 4.22 1.33 -1.57
C LEU A 34 4.30 2.49 -0.55
N MET A 35 5.46 2.68 0.07
CA MET A 35 5.70 3.84 0.93
C MET A 35 5.53 5.16 0.18
N SER A 36 6.18 5.33 -0.97
CA SER A 36 6.09 6.55 -1.78
C SER A 36 4.66 6.79 -2.28
N PHE A 37 3.95 5.73 -2.65
CA PHE A 37 2.55 5.80 -3.04
C PHE A 37 1.66 6.27 -1.88
N LEU A 38 1.87 5.73 -0.67
CA LEU A 38 1.12 6.13 0.52
C LEU A 38 1.46 7.57 0.97
N GLN A 39 2.72 7.97 0.88
CA GLN A 39 3.14 9.36 1.09
C GLN A 39 2.50 10.31 0.09
N SER A 40 2.43 9.93 -1.19
CA SER A 40 1.74 10.71 -2.24
C SER A 40 0.24 10.86 -1.96
N LEU A 41 -0.35 9.96 -1.17
CA LEU A 41 -1.74 10.04 -0.73
C LEU A 41 -1.91 10.81 0.59
N ASN A 42 -0.86 11.50 1.07
CA ASN A 42 -0.80 12.14 2.37
C ASN A 42 -1.17 11.18 3.52
N LEU A 43 -0.80 9.90 3.39
CA LEU A 43 -0.89 8.93 4.47
C LEU A 43 0.48 8.81 5.13
N PRO A 44 0.68 9.38 6.34
CA PRO A 44 2.00 9.43 6.90
C PRO A 44 2.39 8.04 7.42
N ILE A 45 3.40 7.44 6.81
CA ILE A 45 3.99 6.18 7.24
C ILE A 45 5.27 6.48 7.99
N ALA A 46 5.40 5.92 9.20
CA ALA A 46 6.62 6.02 9.96
C ALA A 46 7.76 5.26 9.26
N SER A 47 8.83 5.97 8.95
CA SER A 47 10.02 5.43 8.29
C SER A 47 11.29 5.96 8.95
N SER A 48 11.59 5.46 10.16
CA SER A 48 12.82 5.89 10.86
C SER A 48 14.11 5.27 10.32
N CYS A 49 14.03 4.41 9.30
CA CYS A 49 15.18 3.81 8.62
C CYS A 49 15.38 4.28 7.18
N GLN A 50 14.84 5.44 6.78
CA GLN A 50 15.02 5.99 5.41
C GLN A 50 14.68 5.02 4.25
N GLY A 51 13.88 3.98 4.50
CA GLY A 51 13.53 2.98 3.49
C GLY A 51 14.39 1.72 3.47
N ASP A 52 15.36 1.57 4.38
CA ASP A 52 16.24 0.39 4.46
C ASP A 52 15.51 -0.88 4.95
N GLY A 53 14.27 -0.77 5.40
CA GLY A 53 13.44 -1.90 5.86
C GLY A 53 13.90 -2.55 7.17
N ILE A 54 14.94 -2.02 7.82
CA ILE A 54 15.48 -2.57 9.08
C ILE A 54 14.63 -2.14 10.29
N CYS A 55 14.07 -0.93 10.24
CA CYS A 55 13.31 -0.37 11.36
C CYS A 55 11.98 -1.07 11.64
N ARG A 56 11.41 -1.80 10.66
CA ARG A 56 10.10 -2.47 10.80
C ARG A 56 8.94 -1.52 11.19
N LEU A 57 9.13 -0.20 11.10
CA LEU A 57 8.09 0.79 11.37
C LEU A 57 7.15 0.99 10.18
N CYS A 58 7.65 0.72 8.97
CA CYS A 58 6.87 0.78 7.72
C CYS A 58 6.07 -0.53 7.48
N ILE A 59 5.76 -1.32 8.53
CA ILE A 59 5.02 -2.58 8.39
C ILE A 59 3.56 -2.32 8.04
N VAL A 60 3.11 -2.99 7.01
CA VAL A 60 1.74 -3.05 6.52
C VAL A 60 1.30 -4.52 6.47
N ASN A 61 0.00 -4.76 6.65
CA ASN A 61 -0.59 -6.09 6.65
C ASN A 61 0.13 -7.08 7.60
N GLU A 62 0.56 -6.56 8.75
CA GLU A 62 1.23 -7.27 9.87
C GLU A 62 2.63 -7.83 9.58
N ASN A 63 2.99 -8.12 8.32
CA ASN A 63 4.29 -8.71 7.95
C ASN A 63 4.93 -8.14 6.67
N VAL A 64 4.32 -7.17 5.99
CA VAL A 64 4.82 -6.61 4.73
C VAL A 64 5.52 -5.29 4.99
N ILE A 65 6.75 -5.11 4.51
CA ILE A 65 7.53 -3.88 4.71
C ILE A 65 7.24 -2.93 3.54
N SER A 66 6.35 -1.95 3.74
CA SER A 66 5.91 -1.04 2.66
C SER A 66 7.03 -0.25 1.99
N CYS A 67 8.17 -0.07 2.66
CA CYS A 67 9.32 0.62 2.11
C CYS A 67 10.21 -0.26 1.21
N LYS A 68 10.04 -1.59 1.23
CA LYS A 68 10.72 -2.53 0.32
C LYS A 68 9.77 -3.22 -0.67
N THR A 69 8.46 -3.04 -0.51
CA THR A 69 7.44 -3.71 -1.32
C THR A 69 6.88 -2.76 -2.37
N LEU A 70 6.90 -3.19 -3.62
CA LEU A 70 6.24 -2.45 -4.70
C LEU A 70 4.74 -2.65 -4.64
N VAL A 71 3.97 -1.66 -5.13
CA VAL A 71 2.51 -1.75 -5.14
C VAL A 71 2.04 -2.97 -5.92
N LYS A 72 2.77 -3.39 -6.97
CA LYS A 72 2.50 -4.62 -7.74
C LYS A 72 2.67 -5.93 -6.98
N GLU A 73 3.50 -5.95 -5.96
CA GLU A 73 3.80 -7.15 -5.17
C GLU A 73 2.76 -7.40 -4.06
N LEU A 74 1.86 -6.44 -3.85
CA LEU A 74 0.81 -6.59 -2.87
C LEU A 74 -0.19 -7.69 -3.24
N PRO A 75 -0.69 -8.43 -2.23
CA PRO A 75 -1.70 -9.45 -2.45
C PRO A 75 -2.94 -8.81 -3.10
N THR A 76 -3.35 -9.41 -4.22
CA THR A 76 -4.48 -8.94 -5.02
C THR A 76 -5.60 -9.96 -4.91
N ASP A 77 -6.81 -9.50 -4.64
CA ASP A 77 -8.02 -10.32 -4.56
C ASP A 77 -8.48 -10.74 -5.97
N LYS A 78 -9.36 -11.75 -6.10
CA LYS A 78 -9.85 -12.30 -7.39
C LYS A 78 -10.55 -11.27 -8.30
N LYS A 79 -10.76 -10.04 -7.81
CA LYS A 79 -11.33 -8.88 -8.53
C LYS A 79 -10.32 -7.76 -8.82
N GLY A 80 -9.01 -8.02 -8.75
CA GLY A 80 -7.98 -6.99 -8.98
C GLY A 80 -7.88 -5.96 -7.85
N LYS A 81 -8.41 -6.27 -6.66
CA LYS A 81 -8.43 -5.36 -5.52
C LYS A 81 -7.24 -5.64 -4.60
N ARG A 82 -6.40 -4.65 -4.36
CA ARG A 82 -5.26 -4.74 -3.44
C ARG A 82 -5.66 -4.21 -2.08
N LYS A 83 -5.59 -5.05 -1.05
CA LYS A 83 -5.90 -4.66 0.33
C LYS A 83 -4.59 -4.42 1.07
N VAL A 84 -4.46 -3.24 1.67
CA VAL A 84 -3.29 -2.86 2.46
C VAL A 84 -3.77 -2.37 3.80
N THR A 85 -3.28 -2.97 4.88
CA THR A 85 -3.60 -2.52 6.24
C THR A 85 -2.39 -1.77 6.79
N ILE A 86 -2.49 -0.47 7.06
CA ILE A 86 -1.41 0.35 7.59
C ILE A 86 -1.56 0.49 9.11
N GLY A 87 -0.51 0.10 9.83
CA GLY A 87 -0.38 0.35 11.27
C GLY A 87 0.08 1.77 11.46
N TYR A 88 -0.87 2.66 11.69
CA TYR A 88 -0.56 3.99 12.17
C TYR A 88 -0.08 3.86 13.62
N LEU A 89 1.10 4.43 13.94
CA LEU A 89 1.61 4.56 15.30
C LEU A 89 0.63 5.37 16.17
#